data_AF-A0A1V9W582-F1
#
_entry.id   AF-A0A1V9W582-F1
#
_cell.length_a   1.000
_cell.length_b   1.000
_cell.length_c   1.000
_cell.angle_alpha   90.00
_cell.angle_beta   90.00
_cell.angle_gamma   90.00
#
_symmetry.space_group_name_H-M   'P 1'
#
loop_
_entity.id
_entity.type
_entity.pdbx_description
1 polymer ?
#
loop_
_entity_poly.entity_id
_entity_poly.type
_entity_poly.pdbx_seq_one_letter_code
_entity_poly.pdbx_strand_id
1 'polypeptide(L)' 'MLNEELLEVIIKYKRNTGRNPDMLKLNPTYFRNILEELNYPHWIIKKKMTEMKKSIFGVPVELTGAVEKFEL' A
#
# COMPACT_ATOMS: atom_id res chain seq x y z
N MET A 1 -11.27 -6.77 5.42
CA MET A 1 -9.86 -6.67 5.89
C MET A 1 -9.22 -5.45 5.23
N LEU A 2 -8.21 -4.81 5.84
CA LEU A 2 -7.61 -3.57 5.29
C LEU A 2 -6.97 -3.82 3.91
N ASN A 3 -6.38 -5.00 3.73
CA ASN A 3 -5.83 -5.43 2.45
C ASN A 3 -6.89 -5.55 1.34
N GLU A 4 -8.13 -5.94 1.64
CA GLU A 4 -9.22 -6.13 0.67
C GLU A 4 -9.72 -4.80 0.12
N GLU A 5 -9.90 -3.80 0.99
CA GLU A 5 -10.34 -2.44 0.61
C GLU A 5 -9.35 -1.81 -0.39
N LEU A 6 -8.05 -1.88 -0.06
CA LEU A 6 -7.00 -1.36 -0.94
C LEU A 6 -6.92 -2.16 -2.26
N LEU A 7 -7.01 -3.49 -2.18
CA LEU A 7 -6.94 -4.35 -3.37
C LEU A 7 -8.12 -4.09 -4.31
N GLU A 8 -9.33 -3.92 -3.78
CA GLU A 8 -10.52 -3.61 -4.57
C GLU A 8 -10.34 -2.30 -5.34
N VAL A 9 -9.84 -1.25 -4.67
CA VAL A 9 -9.60 0.06 -5.30
C VAL A 9 -8.55 -0.04 -6.42
N ILE A 10 -7.44 -0.75 -6.20
CA ILE A 10 -6.41 -0.96 -7.22
C ILE A 10 -6.97 -1.76 -8.41
N ILE A 11 -7.73 -2.83 -8.15
CA ILE A 11 -8.36 -3.65 -9.20
C ILE A 11 -9.35 -2.82 -10.01
N LYS A 12 -10.18 -2.01 -9.35
CA LYS A 12 -11.17 -1.14 -10.00
C LYS A 12 -10.47 -0.09 -10.88
N TYR A 13 -9.40 0.53 -10.39
CA TYR A 13 -8.57 1.43 -11.18
C TYR A 13 -8.03 0.73 -12.42
N LYS A 14 -7.40 -0.44 -12.26
CA LYS A 14 -6.83 -1.21 -13.36
C LYS A 14 -7.86 -1.65 -14.39
N ARG A 15 -9.08 -2.00 -13.97
CA ARG A 15 -10.19 -2.32 -14.88
C ARG A 15 -10.62 -1.11 -15.70
N ASN A 16 -10.59 0.09 -15.12
CA ASN A 16 -11.03 1.32 -15.79
C ASN A 16 -9.95 1.93 -16.70
N THR A 17 -8.68 1.87 -16.31
CA THR A 17 -7.57 2.53 -17.02
C THR A 17 -6.70 1.56 -17.84
N GLY A 18 -6.85 0.26 -17.61
CA GLY A 18 -6.00 -0.78 -18.20
C GLY A 18 -4.60 -0.88 -17.60
N ARG A 19 -4.26 -0.07 -16.58
CA ARG A 19 -2.92 0.02 -15.97
C ARG A 19 -3.00 0.11 -14.45
N ASN A 20 -1.89 -0.17 -13.76
CA ASN A 20 -1.79 0.11 -12.33
C ASN A 20 -1.72 1.63 -12.10
N PRO A 21 -2.14 2.14 -10.93
CA PRO A 21 -1.83 3.51 -10.51
C PRO A 21 -0.32 3.76 -10.56
N ASP A 22 0.10 4.96 -10.92
CA ASP A 22 1.52 5.32 -11.00
C ASP A 22 2.17 5.41 -9.61
N MET A 23 1.40 5.87 -8.61
CA MET A 23 1.82 5.97 -7.23
C MET A 23 0.61 5.85 -6.31
N LEU A 24 0.83 5.35 -5.09
CA LEU A 24 -0.21 5.22 -4.09
C LEU A 24 0.27 5.87 -2.80
N LYS A 25 -0.46 6.88 -2.32
CA LYS A 25 -0.16 7.53 -1.05
C LYS A 25 -0.79 6.72 0.06
N LEU A 26 0.01 6.27 1.02
CA LEU A 26 -0.46 5.52 2.17
C LEU A 26 -0.13 6.23 3.47
N ASN A 27 -1.03 6.15 4.42
CA ASN A 27 -0.69 6.44 5.80
C ASN A 27 0.35 5.41 6.29
N PRO A 28 1.45 5.82 6.95
CA PRO A 28 2.46 4.89 7.46
C PRO A 28 1.90 3.80 8.38
N THR A 29 0.94 4.15 9.23
CA THR A 29 0.26 3.22 10.13
C THR A 29 -0.58 2.22 9.35
N TYR A 30 -1.33 2.70 8.35
CA TYR A 30 -2.13 1.84 7.48
C TYR A 30 -1.26 0.87 6.67
N PHE A 31 -0.14 1.35 6.10
CA PHE A 31 0.82 0.50 5.39
C PHE A 31 1.38 -0.61 6.29
N ARG A 32 1.75 -0.27 7.52
CA ARG A 32 2.21 -1.25 8.51
C ARG A 32 1.13 -2.30 8.80
N ASN A 33 -0.10 -1.86 9.07
CA ASN A 33 -1.21 -2.76 9.37
C ASN A 33 -1.48 -3.74 8.22
N ILE A 34 -1.38 -3.30 6.95
CA ILE A 34 -1.51 -4.20 5.80
C ILE A 34 -0.42 -5.27 5.80
N LEU A 35 0.84 -4.90 6.09
CA LEU A 35 1.92 -5.88 6.15
C LEU A 35 1.73 -6.87 7.30
N GLU A 36 1.19 -6.43 8.43
CA GLU A 36 0.82 -7.30 9.56
C GLU A 36 -0.33 -8.25 9.17
N GLU A 37 -1.39 -7.77 8.51
CA GLU A 37 -2.49 -8.62 7.98
C GLU A 37 -2.00 -9.65 6.96
N LEU A 38 -1.01 -9.29 6.14
CA LEU A 38 -0.38 -10.21 5.18
C LEU A 38 0.60 -11.19 5.85
N ASN A 39 0.65 -11.23 7.19
CA ASN A 39 1.53 -12.09 7.99
C ASN A 39 3.02 -11.93 7.67
N TYR A 40 3.46 -10.71 7.30
CA TYR A 40 4.89 -10.46 7.17
C TYR A 40 5.57 -10.55 8.53
N PRO A 41 6.75 -11.20 8.62
CA PRO A 41 7.57 -11.15 9.82
C PRO A 41 7.93 -9.71 10.19
N HIS A 42 7.95 -9.39 11.49
CA HIS A 42 8.28 -8.07 12.02
C HIS A 42 9.59 -7.47 11.46
N TRP A 43 10.61 -8.31 11.26
CA TRP A 43 11.89 -7.87 10.67
C TRP A 43 11.74 -7.42 9.21
N ILE A 44 10.86 -8.06 8.42
CA ILE A 44 10.53 -7.65 7.05
C ILE A 44 9.72 -6.36 7.07
N ILE A 45 8.76 -6.22 7.99
CA ILE A 45 7.97 -5.00 8.14
C ILE A 45 8.88 -3.81 8.42
N LYS A 46 9.79 -3.94 9.38
CA LYS A 46 10.77 -2.90 9.71
C LYS A 46 11.62 -2.53 8.50
N LYS A 47 12.10 -3.53 7.75
CA LYS A 47 12.87 -3.32 6.52
C LYS A 47 12.06 -2.54 5.47
N LYS A 48 10.82 -2.96 5.18
CA LYS A 48 9.92 -2.31 4.21
C LYS A 48 9.54 -0.89 4.61
N MET A 49 9.42 -0.61 5.91
CA MET A 49 9.19 0.75 6.43
C MET A 49 10.37 1.69 6.15
N THR A 50 11.60 1.18 6.20
CA THR A 50 12.82 1.97 6.01
C THR A 50 13.34 2.04 4.58
N GLU A 51 12.88 1.14 3.68
CA GLU A 51 13.28 1.13 2.27
C GLU A 51 12.85 2.43 1.56
N MET A 52 13.74 3.02 0.75
CA MET A 52 13.42 4.22 -0.03
C MET A 52 12.36 3.94 -1.11
N LYS A 53 12.41 2.77 -1.74
CA LYS A 53 11.43 2.32 -2.72
C LYS A 53 10.47 1.35 -2.07
N LYS A 54 9.24 1.80 -1.85
CA LYS A 54 8.17 0.98 -1.30
C LYS A 54 7.19 0.64 -2.40
N SER A 55 6.66 -0.57 -2.36
CA SER A 55 5.61 -1.00 -3.28
C SER A 55 4.72 -2.02 -2.61
N ILE A 56 3.43 -1.97 -2.94
CA ILE A 56 2.44 -2.94 -2.51
C ILE A 56 1.56 -3.34 -3.70
N PHE A 57 1.25 -4.64 -3.83
CA PHE A 57 0.47 -5.17 -4.97
C PHE A 57 1.00 -4.76 -6.36
N GLY A 58 2.32 -4.51 -6.48
CA GLY A 58 2.94 -4.06 -7.73
C GLY A 58 2.73 -2.57 -8.05
N VAL A 59 2.28 -1.77 -7.09
CA VAL A 59 2.11 -0.32 -7.18
C VAL A 59 3.15 0.38 -6.29
N PRO A 60 3.89 1.39 -6.79
CA PRO A 60 4.78 2.22 -5.97
C PRO A 60 4.01 2.94 -4.86
N VAL A 61 4.61 3.03 -3.67
CA VAL A 61 3.98 3.62 -2.48
C VAL A 61 4.79 4.80 -1.97
N GLU A 62 4.09 5.90 -1.72
CA GLU A 62 4.58 7.04 -0.94
C GLU A 62 3.92 7.01 0.45
N LEU A 63 4.73 7.03 1.52
CA LEU A 63 4.19 7.11 2.88
C LEU A 63 4.02 8.57 3.28
N THR A 64 2.79 8.97 3.60
CA THR A 64 2.47 10.34 4.00
C THR A 64 1.42 10.35 5.11
N GLY A 65 1.60 11.24 6.09
CA GLY A 65 0.61 11.49 7.14
C GLY A 65 -0.55 12.39 6.67
N ALA A 66 -0.52 12.87 5.43
CA ALA A 66 -1.55 13.74 4.87
C ALA A 66 -2.85 13.01 4.50
N VAL A 67 -2.83 11.68 4.44
CA VAL A 67 -3.99 10.83 4.16
C VAL A 67 -4.33 9.98 5.38
N GLU A 68 -5.61 9.72 5.61
CA GLU A 68 -6.06 8.91 6.75
C GLU A 68 -5.71 7.43 6.55
N LYS A 69 -6.01 6.88 5.36
CA LYS A 69 -5.69 5.50 4.99
C LYS A 69 -4.85 5.43 3.71
N PHE A 70 -5.44 5.79 2.58
CA PHE A 70 -4.79 5.75 1.27
C PHE A 70 -5.44 6.71 0.26
N GLU A 71 -4.68 7.07 -0.78
CA GLU A 71 -5.11 7.85 -1.95
C GLU A 71 -4.37 7.34 -3.20
N LEU A 72 -5.07 7.33 -4.35
CA LEU A 72 -4.52 6.95 -5.67
C LEU A 72 -3.96 8.15 -6.42
#